data_AF-A0A7S4IHD0-F1
#
_entry.id   AF-A0A7S4IHD0-F1
#
_cell.length_a   1.000
_cell.length_b   1.000
_cell.length_c   1.000
_cell.angle_alpha   90.00
_cell.angle_beta   90.00
_cell.angle_gamma   90.00
#
_symmetry.space_group_name_H-M   'P 1'
#
loop_
_entity.id
_entity.type
_entity.pdbx_description
1 polymer ?
#
loop_
_entity_poly.entity_id
_entity_poly.type
_entity_poly.pdbx_seq_one_letter_code
_entity_poly.pdbx_strand_id
1 'polypeptide(L)'
;KTTKLAGENDEIIVVPNSILSTSIVRSYTYTAFSMKSHMDIDLNTPVELIKTLETNLRQDLASLEAIQQDETVVYFKELKRHAIHLEIRYKVESPTYNCRFLREIQGRVNTRINHIRNDLSIRLAYPEIFQIVSSIYSHQAWENERRKETAKELS
;
A
#
# COMPACT_ATOMS: atom_id res chain seq x y z
N LYS A 1 -34.55 26.21 8.37
CA LYS A 1 -34.19 25.90 6.96
C LYS A 1 -33.49 24.55 6.91
N THR A 2 -33.72 23.78 5.85
CA THR A 2 -33.12 22.46 5.64
C THR A 2 -32.49 22.40 4.25
N THR A 3 -31.39 21.67 4.12
CA THR A 3 -30.75 21.35 2.84
C THR A 3 -31.03 19.90 2.50
N LYS A 4 -31.38 19.63 1.24
CA LYS A 4 -31.53 18.25 0.72
C LYS A 4 -30.24 17.86 0.02
N LEU A 5 -29.68 16.71 0.38
CA LEU A 5 -28.46 16.14 -0.20
C LEU A 5 -28.79 14.77 -0.79
N ALA A 6 -28.12 14.39 -1.87
CA ALA A 6 -28.17 13.01 -2.37
C ALA A 6 -27.15 12.16 -1.59
N GLY A 7 -27.61 11.03 -1.03
CA GLY A 7 -26.78 10.02 -0.38
C GLY A 7 -26.17 9.03 -1.37
N GLU A 8 -25.36 8.09 -0.88
CA GLU A 8 -24.62 7.14 -1.72
C GLU A 8 -25.51 6.12 -2.46
N ASN A 9 -26.75 5.92 -2.00
CA ASN A 9 -27.72 4.96 -2.55
C ASN A 9 -28.91 5.66 -3.24
N ASP A 10 -28.69 6.82 -3.85
CA ASP A 10 -29.74 7.67 -4.46
C ASP A 10 -30.85 8.12 -3.49
N GLU A 11 -30.61 7.99 -2.18
CA GLU A 11 -31.51 8.45 -1.13
C GLU A 11 -31.40 9.96 -0.94
N ILE A 12 -32.52 10.62 -0.58
CA ILE A 12 -32.50 12.05 -0.26
C ILE A 12 -32.31 12.21 1.25
N ILE A 13 -31.14 12.70 1.64
CA ILE A 13 -30.81 13.03 3.03
C ILE A 13 -31.20 14.49 3.28
N VAL A 14 -32.09 14.72 4.24
CA VAL A 14 -32.52 16.08 4.64
C VAL A 14 -31.75 16.51 5.88
N VAL A 15 -30.86 17.48 5.73
CA VAL A 15 -30.01 17.99 6.82
C VAL A 15 -30.50 19.36 7.29
N PRO A 16 -30.82 19.54 8.58
CA PRO A 16 -31.09 20.85 9.15
C PRO A 16 -29.89 21.80 9.01
N ASN A 17 -30.13 23.04 8.56
CA ASN A 17 -29.03 24.01 8.38
C ASN A 17 -28.31 24.34 9.69
N SER A 18 -28.96 24.17 10.84
CA SER A 18 -28.34 24.31 12.17
C SER A 18 -27.17 23.34 12.36
N ILE A 19 -27.29 22.12 11.85
CA ILE A 19 -26.21 21.11 11.90
C ILE A 19 -25.06 21.54 10.99
N LEU A 20 -25.36 22.03 9.78
CA LEU A 20 -24.34 22.50 8.85
C LEU A 20 -23.56 23.71 9.40
N SER A 21 -24.20 24.61 10.16
CA SER A 21 -23.55 25.77 10.75
C SER A 21 -22.60 25.46 11.91
N THR A 22 -22.74 24.29 12.54
CA THR A 22 -21.92 23.89 13.70
C THR A 22 -20.99 22.70 13.41
N SER A 23 -21.06 22.13 12.21
CA SER A 23 -20.27 20.96 11.81
C SER A 23 -19.13 21.33 10.86
N ILE A 24 -18.08 20.52 10.85
CA ILE A 24 -17.04 20.62 9.82
C ILE A 24 -17.59 20.03 8.53
N VAL A 25 -17.93 20.89 7.56
CA VAL A 25 -18.34 20.47 6.21
C VAL A 25 -17.10 20.41 5.31
N ARG A 26 -16.75 19.21 4.82
CA ARG A 26 -15.71 19.03 3.81
C ARG A 26 -16.33 18.83 2.44
N SER A 27 -16.04 19.73 1.50
CA SER A 27 -16.40 19.54 0.10
C SER A 27 -15.34 18.68 -0.58
N TYR A 28 -15.74 17.57 -1.20
CA TYR A 28 -14.85 16.70 -1.98
C TYR A 28 -14.79 17.06 -3.47
N THR A 29 -15.13 18.31 -3.83
CA THR A 29 -14.93 18.89 -5.16
C THR A 29 -13.46 19.25 -5.40
N TYR A 30 -12.55 18.34 -5.07
CA TYR A 30 -11.12 18.54 -5.27
C TYR A 30 -10.72 18.12 -6.67
N THR A 31 -9.82 18.89 -7.29
CA THR A 31 -9.16 18.53 -8.55
C THR A 31 -8.00 17.55 -8.37
N ALA A 32 -7.60 17.32 -7.11
CA ALA A 32 -6.54 16.38 -6.75
C ALA A 32 -6.90 15.63 -5.45
N PHE A 33 -6.63 14.33 -5.44
CA PHE A 33 -6.89 13.45 -4.31
C PHE A 33 -5.58 12.97 -3.70
N SER A 34 -5.41 13.19 -2.40
CA SER A 34 -4.27 12.64 -1.66
C SER A 34 -4.49 11.15 -1.42
N MET A 35 -3.55 10.34 -1.90
CA MET A 35 -3.56 8.90 -1.78
C MET A 35 -2.37 8.43 -0.96
N LYS A 36 -2.51 7.26 -0.34
CA LYS A 36 -1.49 6.66 0.50
C LYS A 36 -1.35 5.17 0.22
N SER A 37 -0.11 4.74 0.03
CA SER A 37 0.31 3.35 0.07
C SER A 37 1.30 3.16 1.21
N HIS A 38 1.52 1.92 1.60
CA HIS A 38 2.56 1.60 2.57
C HIS A 38 3.15 0.22 2.27
N MET A 39 4.34 0.00 2.79
CA MET A 39 4.96 -1.32 2.84
C MET A 39 5.71 -1.49 4.15
N ASP A 40 5.69 -2.72 4.65
CA ASP A 40 6.42 -3.13 5.84
C ASP A 40 7.61 -3.98 5.37
N ILE A 41 8.82 -3.45 5.50
CA ILE A 41 10.05 -4.14 5.06
C ILE A 41 10.77 -4.79 6.24
N ASP A 42 11.52 -5.84 5.95
CA ASP A 42 12.29 -6.58 6.94
C ASP A 42 13.31 -5.68 7.66
N LEU A 43 13.43 -5.83 8.98
CA LEU A 43 14.34 -5.05 9.84
C LEU A 43 15.82 -5.20 9.43
N ASN A 44 16.18 -6.31 8.79
CA ASN A 44 17.55 -6.59 8.35
C ASN A 44 17.87 -5.97 6.98
N THR A 45 16.93 -5.25 6.36
CA THR A 45 17.18 -4.59 5.07
C THR A 45 18.27 -3.52 5.23
N PRO A 46 19.37 -3.60 4.46
CA PRO A 46 20.43 -2.58 4.50
C PRO A 46 19.88 -1.19 4.20
N VAL A 47 20.30 -0.20 5.00
CA VAL A 47 19.85 1.20 4.88
C VAL A 47 20.06 1.76 3.46
N GLU A 48 21.14 1.37 2.77
CA GLU A 48 21.41 1.83 1.40
C GLU A 48 20.40 1.28 0.37
N LEU A 49 19.85 0.08 0.58
CA LEU A 49 18.76 -0.44 -0.24
C LEU A 49 17.45 0.30 0.02
N ILE A 50 17.22 0.75 1.26
CA ILE A 50 16.05 1.55 1.63
C ILE A 50 16.10 2.92 0.92
N LYS A 51 17.26 3.59 0.92
CA LYS A 51 17.44 4.86 0.20
C LYS A 51 17.29 4.70 -1.32
N THR A 52 17.84 3.62 -1.87
CA THR A 52 17.68 3.29 -3.30
C THR A 52 16.20 3.05 -3.64
N LEU A 53 15.49 2.29 -2.80
CA LEU A 53 14.05 2.05 -2.93
C LEU A 53 13.27 3.37 -2.90
N GLU A 54 13.53 4.25 -1.94
CA GLU A 54 12.88 5.57 -1.84
C GLU A 54 13.05 6.39 -3.12
N THR A 55 14.28 6.46 -3.63
CA THR A 55 14.63 7.21 -4.84
C THR A 55 13.92 6.64 -6.06
N ASN A 56 13.98 5.32 -6.27
CA ASN A 56 13.36 4.66 -7.41
C ASN A 56 11.83 4.81 -7.38
N LEU A 57 11.21 4.68 -6.20
CA LEU A 57 9.77 4.86 -6.05
C LEU A 57 9.34 6.29 -6.36
N ARG A 58 10.07 7.31 -5.88
CA ARG A 58 9.75 8.71 -6.17
C ARG A 58 9.81 8.99 -7.67
N GLN A 59 10.84 8.48 -8.35
CA GLN A 59 11.01 8.68 -9.80
C GLN A 59 9.98 7.93 -10.64
N ASP A 60 9.76 6.64 -10.37
CA ASP A 60 8.82 5.81 -11.15
C ASP A 60 7.37 6.29 -10.94
N LEU A 61 6.96 6.62 -9.71
CA LEU A 61 5.61 7.11 -9.45
C LEU A 61 5.37 8.51 -10.02
N ALA A 62 6.37 9.40 -10.00
CA ALA A 62 6.28 10.71 -10.65
C ALA A 62 6.15 10.63 -12.18
N SER A 63 6.50 9.49 -12.79
CA SER A 63 6.34 9.25 -14.24
C SER A 63 4.92 8.85 -14.64
N LEU A 64 4.05 8.53 -13.69
CA LEU A 64 2.66 8.19 -13.97
C LEU A 64 1.85 9.45 -14.28
N GLU A 65 1.29 9.55 -15.48
CA GLU A 65 0.55 10.73 -15.98
C GLU A 65 -0.57 11.21 -15.03
N ALA A 66 -1.23 10.28 -14.32
CA ALA A 66 -2.30 10.61 -13.38
C ALA A 66 -1.80 11.15 -12.03
N ILE A 67 -0.50 11.06 -11.74
CA ILE A 67 0.11 11.50 -10.49
C ILE A 67 0.74 12.86 -10.71
N GLN A 68 0.47 13.80 -9.81
CA GLN A 68 1.12 15.11 -9.84
C GLN A 68 2.64 14.98 -9.66
N GLN A 69 3.40 15.56 -10.57
CA GLN A 69 4.85 15.65 -10.46
C GLN A 69 5.24 16.36 -9.15
N ASP A 70 6.36 15.95 -8.57
CA ASP A 70 6.92 16.46 -7.31
C ASP A 70 6.07 16.30 -6.04
N GLU A 71 4.85 15.77 -6.15
CA GLU A 71 3.93 15.54 -5.03
C GLU A 71 4.00 14.10 -4.48
N THR A 72 4.97 13.30 -4.96
CA THR A 72 5.26 11.98 -4.41
C THR A 72 6.31 12.07 -3.30
N VAL A 73 5.90 11.66 -2.10
CA VAL A 73 6.75 11.59 -0.91
C VAL A 73 6.81 10.14 -0.45
N VAL A 74 8.02 9.59 -0.37
CA VAL A 74 8.29 8.27 0.19
C VAL A 74 9.17 8.49 1.40
N TYR A 75 8.80 7.95 2.55
CA TYR A 75 9.56 8.18 3.77
C TYR A 75 9.36 7.08 4.81
N PHE A 76 10.36 6.96 5.68
CA PHE A 76 10.25 6.18 6.91
C PHE A 76 9.25 6.83 7.87
N LYS A 77 8.18 6.11 8.20
CA LYS A 77 7.16 6.61 9.10
C LYS A 77 7.39 6.17 10.54
N GLU A 78 7.63 4.86 10.75
CA GLU A 78 7.83 4.30 12.09
C GLU A 78 8.52 2.93 12.05
N LEU A 79 9.11 2.54 13.18
CA LEU A 79 9.60 1.18 13.40
C LEU A 79 8.51 0.38 14.10
N LYS A 80 8.01 -0.66 13.46
CA LYS A 80 7.10 -1.65 14.05
C LYS A 80 7.91 -2.79 14.66
N ARG A 81 7.26 -3.60 15.49
CA ARG A 81 7.88 -4.73 16.23
C ARG A 81 8.76 -5.64 15.36
N HIS A 82 8.38 -5.87 14.10
CA HIS A 82 9.09 -6.74 13.16
C HIS A 82 9.30 -6.10 11.78
N ALA A 83 9.11 -4.79 11.64
CA ALA A 83 9.15 -4.14 10.34
C ALA A 83 9.59 -2.68 10.40
N ILE A 84 10.24 -2.22 9.33
CA ILE A 84 10.39 -0.79 9.03
C ILE A 84 9.16 -0.41 8.20
N HIS A 85 8.35 0.52 8.70
CA HIS A 85 7.15 0.99 8.00
C HIS A 85 7.50 2.17 7.08
N LEU A 86 7.40 1.94 5.77
CA LEU A 86 7.52 2.98 4.75
C LEU A 86 6.13 3.45 4.33
N GLU A 87 5.91 4.76 4.34
CA GLU A 87 4.69 5.39 3.82
C GLU A 87 5.00 6.10 2.49
N ILE A 88 4.11 5.91 1.53
CA ILE A 88 4.20 6.45 0.17
C ILE A 88 2.96 7.30 -0.04
N ARG A 89 3.12 8.61 -0.12
CA ARG A 89 2.06 9.58 -0.36
C ARG A 89 2.20 10.16 -1.75
N TYR A 90 1.09 10.31 -2.44
CA TYR A 90 1.05 10.89 -3.78
C TYR A 90 -0.30 11.58 -4.00
N LYS A 91 -0.34 12.54 -4.92
CA LYS A 91 -1.58 13.21 -5.34
C LYS A 91 -1.98 12.75 -6.73
N VAL A 92 -3.25 12.39 -6.88
CA VAL A 92 -3.83 11.96 -8.15
C VAL A 92 -4.71 13.07 -8.69
N GLU A 93 -4.46 13.53 -9.91
CA GLU A 93 -5.32 14.50 -10.58
C GLU A 93 -6.59 13.82 -11.06
N SER A 94 -7.74 14.35 -10.65
CA SER A 94 -9.02 13.91 -11.18
C SER A 94 -10.02 15.05 -11.04
N PRO A 95 -10.66 15.49 -12.15
CA PRO A 95 -11.59 16.63 -12.12
C PRO A 95 -12.85 16.35 -11.31
N THR A 96 -13.18 15.07 -11.10
CA THR A 96 -14.32 14.63 -10.28
C THR A 96 -13.92 13.43 -9.42
N TYR A 97 -14.54 13.28 -8.26
CA TYR A 97 -14.34 12.08 -7.45
C TYR A 97 -14.86 10.84 -8.19
N ASN A 98 -13.94 10.04 -8.71
CA ASN A 98 -14.24 8.77 -9.36
C ASN A 98 -13.52 7.64 -8.61
N CYS A 99 -14.26 6.93 -7.77
CA CYS A 99 -13.73 5.87 -6.93
C CYS A 99 -13.09 4.71 -7.74
N ARG A 100 -13.62 4.42 -8.94
CA ARG A 100 -13.07 3.38 -9.82
C ARG A 100 -11.72 3.80 -10.36
N PHE A 101 -11.61 5.03 -10.84
CA PHE A 101 -10.35 5.61 -11.33
C PHE A 101 -9.28 5.64 -10.23
N LEU A 102 -9.62 6.16 -9.04
CA LEU A 102 -8.69 6.21 -7.91
C LEU A 102 -8.21 4.81 -7.48
N ARG A 103 -9.10 3.80 -7.49
CA ARG A 103 -8.72 2.40 -7.21
C ARG A 103 -7.80 1.83 -8.26
N GLU A 104 -8.01 2.16 -9.54
CA GLU A 104 -7.15 1.71 -10.63
C GLU A 104 -5.74 2.29 -10.48
N ILE A 105 -5.61 3.59 -10.22
CA ILE A 105 -4.32 4.23 -9.96
C ILE A 105 -3.64 3.60 -8.75
N GLN A 106 -4.36 3.42 -7.64
CA GLN A 106 -3.86 2.74 -6.45
C GLN A 106 -3.34 1.31 -6.76
N GLY A 107 -4.04 0.57 -7.61
CA GLY A 107 -3.59 -0.75 -8.08
C GLY A 107 -2.29 -0.69 -8.88
N ARG A 108 -2.18 0.27 -9.83
CA ARG A 108 -0.96 0.48 -10.62
C ARG A 108 0.23 0.84 -9.73
N VAL A 109 0.02 1.76 -8.78
CA VAL A 109 1.04 2.16 -7.79
C VAL A 109 1.52 0.96 -6.97
N ASN A 110 0.61 0.15 -6.44
CA ASN A 110 0.97 -1.04 -5.67
C ASN A 110 1.77 -2.06 -6.50
N THR A 111 1.42 -2.23 -7.78
CA THR A 111 2.18 -3.09 -8.70
C THR A 111 3.60 -2.56 -8.91
N ARG A 112 3.77 -1.26 -9.14
CA ARG A 112 5.09 -0.61 -9.29
C ARG A 112 5.95 -0.74 -8.03
N ILE A 113 5.35 -0.52 -6.86
CA ILE A 113 6.02 -0.72 -5.56
C ILE A 113 6.56 -2.14 -5.44
N ASN A 114 5.72 -3.14 -5.76
CA ASN A 114 6.13 -4.54 -5.69
C ASN A 114 7.23 -4.88 -6.70
N HIS A 115 7.19 -4.30 -7.90
CA HIS A 115 8.20 -4.53 -8.94
C HIS A 115 9.57 -4.00 -8.48
N ILE A 116 9.66 -2.73 -8.10
CA ILE A 116 10.91 -2.10 -7.64
C ILE A 116 11.46 -2.81 -6.40
N ARG A 117 10.59 -3.19 -5.45
CA ARG A 117 11.00 -3.97 -4.28
C ARG A 117 11.66 -5.29 -4.71
N ASN A 118 11.03 -6.02 -5.62
CA ASN A 118 11.54 -7.31 -6.10
C ASN A 118 12.88 -7.15 -6.82
N ASP A 119 13.03 -6.13 -7.65
CA ASP A 119 14.28 -5.83 -8.37
C ASP A 119 15.44 -5.55 -7.39
N LEU A 120 15.14 -4.87 -6.27
CA LEU A 120 16.09 -4.61 -5.19
C LEU A 120 16.25 -5.79 -4.21
N SER A 121 15.54 -6.90 -4.43
CA SER A 121 15.52 -8.08 -3.55
C SER A 121 15.17 -7.77 -2.09
N ILE A 122 14.35 -6.74 -1.86
CA ILE A 122 13.92 -6.32 -0.52
C ILE A 122 12.77 -7.24 -0.06
N ARG A 123 12.93 -7.84 1.12
CA ARG A 123 11.91 -8.72 1.70
C ARG A 123 10.85 -7.90 2.46
N LEU A 124 9.60 -8.33 2.33
CA LEU A 124 8.54 -7.85 3.21
C LEU A 124 8.67 -8.47 4.60
N ALA A 125 8.37 -7.69 5.62
CA ALA A 125 8.19 -8.19 6.96
C ALA A 125 6.85 -8.92 7.07
N TYR A 126 6.87 -10.10 7.68
CA TYR A 126 5.68 -10.83 8.08
C TYR A 126 5.64 -10.93 9.61
N PRO A 127 4.46 -10.95 10.24
CA PRO A 127 4.35 -11.24 11.67
C PRO A 127 5.07 -12.55 12.01
N GLU A 128 5.75 -12.65 13.16
CA GLU A 128 6.54 -13.82 13.58
C GLU A 128 5.78 -15.16 13.46
N ILE A 129 4.45 -15.15 13.65
CA ILE A 129 3.60 -16.33 13.47
C ILE A 129 3.75 -16.90 12.05
N PHE A 130 3.81 -16.06 11.03
CA PHE A 130 4.01 -16.50 9.65
C PHE A 130 5.43 -16.98 9.36
N GLN A 131 6.45 -16.45 10.04
CA GLN A 131 7.83 -16.91 9.90
C GLN A 131 8.04 -18.29 10.55
N ILE A 132 7.43 -18.52 11.71
CA ILE A 132 7.43 -19.84 12.36
C ILE A 132 6.69 -20.85 11.48
N VAL A 133 5.49 -20.51 11.01
CA VAL A 133 4.70 -21.40 10.16
C VAL A 133 5.40 -21.70 8.84
N SER A 134 6.00 -20.70 8.17
CA SER A 134 6.74 -20.96 6.93
C SER A 134 7.97 -21.84 7.17
N SER A 135 8.72 -21.62 8.26
CA SER A 135 9.87 -22.47 8.61
C SER A 135 9.49 -23.92 8.89
N ILE A 136 8.35 -24.16 9.55
CA ILE A 136 7.81 -25.50 9.81
C ILE A 136 7.48 -26.20 8.48
N TYR A 137 6.80 -25.52 7.57
CA TYR A 137 6.46 -26.09 6.27
C TYR A 137 7.69 -26.38 5.41
N SER A 138 8.69 -25.48 5.41
CA SER A 138 9.96 -25.70 4.69
C SER A 138 10.73 -26.90 5.26
N HIS A 139 10.76 -27.05 6.58
CA HIS A 139 11.42 -28.18 7.23
C HIS A 139 10.71 -29.51 6.92
N GLN A 140 9.38 -29.54 6.99
CA GLN A 140 8.59 -30.74 6.62
C GLN A 140 8.76 -31.12 5.15
N ALA A 141 8.85 -30.15 4.25
CA ALA A 141 9.10 -30.40 2.83
C ALA A 141 10.48 -31.07 2.62
N TRP A 142 11.53 -30.53 3.27
CA TRP A 142 12.87 -31.09 3.22
C TRP A 142 12.93 -32.51 3.82
N GLU A 143 12.29 -32.76 4.97
CA GLU A 143 12.25 -34.10 5.57
C GLU A 143 11.56 -35.12 4.66
N ASN A 144 10.49 -34.71 3.98
CA ASN A 144 9.77 -35.57 3.05
C ASN A 144 10.57 -35.90 1.79
N GLU A 145 11.33 -34.94 1.25
CA GLU A 145 12.26 -35.20 0.14
C GLU A 145 13.36 -36.17 0.56
N ARG A 146 13.97 -35.94 1.72
CA ARG A 146 15.04 -36.80 2.23
C ARG A 146 14.56 -38.24 2.46
N ARG A 147 13.34 -38.43 2.98
CA ARG A 147 12.73 -39.76 3.14
C ARG A 147 12.49 -40.46 1.79
N LYS A 148 12.11 -39.73 0.75
CA LYS A 148 11.95 -40.29 -0.60
C LYS A 148 13.28 -40.73 -1.20
N GLU A 149 14.34 -39.96 -0.99
CA GLU A 149 15.69 -40.30 -1.44
C GLU A 149 16.20 -41.57 -0.75
N THR A 150 16.08 -41.66 0.58
CA THR A 150 16.50 -42.85 1.33
C THR A 150 15.68 -44.09 0.94
N ALA A 151 14.39 -43.95 0.69
CA ALA A 151 13.55 -45.06 0.23
C ALA A 151 13.93 -45.56 -1.17
N LYS A 152 14.48 -44.70 -2.03
CA LYS A 152 14.94 -45.03 -3.38
C LYS A 152 16.30 -45.71 -3.40
N GLU A 153 17.15 -45.45 -2.40
CA GLU A 153 18.45 -46.11 -2.23
C GLU A 153 18.32 -47.53 -1.64
N LEU A 154 17.20 -47.83 -0.98
CA LEU A 154 16.92 -49.12 -0.35
C LEU A 154 16.08 -50.09 -1.23
N SER A 155 15.70 -49.67 -2.44
CA SER A 155 14.94 -50.45 -3.42
C SER A 155 15.81 -50.91 -4.59
#